data_AF-A0AAE0K1J7-F1
#
_entry.id   AF-A0AAE0K1J7-F1
#
_cell.length_a   1.000
_cell.length_b   1.000
_cell.length_c   1.000
_cell.angle_alpha   90.00
_cell.angle_beta   90.00
_cell.angle_gamma   90.00
#
_symmetry.space_group_name_H-M   'P 1'
#
loop_
_entity.id
_entity.type
_entity.pdbx_description
1 polymer ?
#
loop_
_entity_poly.entity_id
_entity_poly.type
_entity_poly.pdbx_seq_one_letter_code
_entity_poly.pdbx_strand_id
1 'polypeptide(L)'
;MTLKGPKLDTERELTAAFKTLKQKNLDLVFIILDLYSTSLYKVIKKLGDVDIGLCIVQSKFKNKRDLNQQQYFDNVLLKVNLKMGGENQCIDFETSLIPNHTEQWSSAWT
;
A
#
# COMPACT_ATOMS: atom_id res chain seq x y z
N MET A 1 -27.65 -28.87 3.59
CA MET A 1 -27.67 -28.38 2.20
C MET A 1 -27.33 -26.90 2.21
N THR A 2 -26.04 -26.56 2.14
CA THR A 2 -25.61 -25.16 2.18
C THR A 2 -25.86 -24.54 0.82
N LEU A 3 -26.85 -23.66 0.72
CA LEU A 3 -27.08 -22.86 -0.48
C LEU A 3 -25.84 -21.99 -0.68
N LYS A 4 -24.96 -22.40 -1.60
CA LYS A 4 -23.93 -21.52 -2.13
C LYS A 4 -24.68 -20.45 -2.91
N GLY A 5 -24.82 -19.27 -2.30
CA GLY A 5 -25.29 -18.07 -2.99
C GLY A 5 -24.49 -17.85 -4.27
N PRO A 6 -25.03 -17.09 -5.23
CA PRO A 6 -24.41 -16.87 -6.53
C PRO A 6 -22.93 -16.50 -6.31
N LYS A 7 -22.05 -17.21 -7.00
CA LYS A 7 -20.61 -16.94 -7.00
C LYS A 7 -20.43 -15.62 -7.72
N LEU A 8 -20.61 -14.53 -6.97
CA LEU A 8 -20.45 -13.16 -7.44
C LEU A 8 -19.05 -13.07 -8.07
N ASP A 9 -18.95 -12.78 -9.37
CA ASP A 9 -17.68 -12.53 -10.06
C ASP A 9 -17.10 -11.21 -9.53
N THR A 10 -16.67 -11.25 -8.28
CA THR A 10 -16.37 -10.09 -7.44
C THR A 10 -15.26 -9.25 -8.08
N GLU A 11 -14.34 -9.91 -8.80
CA GLU A 11 -13.28 -9.23 -9.55
C GLU A 11 -13.82 -8.42 -10.74
N ARG A 12 -14.82 -8.92 -11.47
CA ARG A 12 -15.42 -8.18 -12.60
C ARG A 12 -16.14 -6.93 -12.11
N GLU A 13 -16.94 -7.08 -11.06
CA GLU A 13 -17.69 -5.96 -10.47
C GLU A 13 -16.76 -4.92 -9.86
N LEU A 14 -15.73 -5.36 -9.11
CA LEU A 14 -14.71 -4.45 -8.60
C LEU A 14 -13.96 -3.74 -9.73
N THR A 15 -13.59 -4.44 -10.79
CA THR A 15 -12.91 -3.82 -11.94
C THR A 15 -13.79 -2.75 -12.58
N ALA A 16 -15.09 -3.02 -12.75
CA ALA A 16 -16.03 -2.03 -13.29
C ALA A 16 -16.18 -0.80 -12.36
N ALA A 17 -16.23 -1.03 -11.05
CA ALA A 17 -16.27 0.05 -10.06
C ALA A 17 -15.00 0.91 -10.10
N PHE A 18 -13.81 0.29 -10.10
CA PHE A 18 -12.52 0.99 -10.21
C PHE A 18 -12.42 1.79 -11.52
N LYS A 19 -12.89 1.24 -12.64
CA LYS A 19 -12.94 1.96 -13.92
C LYS A 19 -13.83 3.20 -13.84
N THR A 20 -14.97 3.11 -13.16
CA THR A 20 -15.87 4.25 -12.94
C THR A 20 -15.21 5.30 -12.05
N LEU A 21 -14.51 4.88 -10.99
CA LEU A 21 -13.80 5.80 -10.10
C LEU A 21 -12.65 6.52 -10.82
N LYS A 22 -11.95 5.83 -11.73
CA LYS A 22 -10.88 6.40 -12.56
C LYS A 22 -11.38 7.53 -13.46
N GLN A 23 -12.59 7.41 -13.98
CA GLN A 23 -13.19 8.47 -14.80
C GLN A 23 -13.51 9.74 -14.01
N LYS A 24 -13.58 9.67 -12.68
CA LYS A 24 -13.91 10.81 -11.81
C LYS A 24 -12.70 11.68 -11.45
N ASN A 25 -11.50 11.36 -11.96
CA ASN A 25 -10.27 12.11 -11.72
C ASN A 25 -10.01 12.38 -10.22
N LEU A 26 -10.16 11.34 -9.41
CA LEU A 26 -9.95 11.38 -7.96
C LEU A 26 -8.45 11.26 -7.65
N ASP A 27 -7.97 12.00 -6.65
CA ASP A 27 -6.57 11.93 -6.21
C ASP A 27 -6.29 10.65 -5.39
N LEU A 28 -7.28 10.18 -4.62
CA LEU A 28 -7.14 8.98 -3.79
C LEU A 28 -8.50 8.34 -3.49
N VAL A 29 -8.58 7.02 -3.60
CA VAL A 29 -9.73 6.22 -3.17
C VAL A 29 -9.37 5.44 -1.91
N PHE A 30 -10.15 5.61 -0.84
CA PHE A 30 -9.95 4.89 0.43
C PHE A 30 -11.01 3.80 0.59
N ILE A 31 -10.60 2.53 0.66
CA ILE A 31 -11.50 1.38 0.72
C ILE A 31 -11.37 0.69 2.07
N ILE A 32 -12.48 0.58 2.81
CA ILE A 32 -12.53 -0.08 4.12
C ILE A 32 -13.28 -1.42 3.98
N LEU A 33 -12.62 -2.53 4.30
CA LEU A 33 -13.20 -3.89 4.22
C LEU A 33 -13.62 -4.44 5.59
N ASP A 34 -14.88 -4.80 5.77
CA ASP A 34 -15.39 -5.28 7.07
C ASP A 34 -14.79 -6.61 7.54
N LEU A 35 -14.62 -7.54 6.60
CA LEU A 35 -14.09 -8.89 6.86
C LEU A 35 -12.80 -9.12 6.09
N TYR A 36 -11.80 -9.72 6.76
CA TYR A 36 -10.52 -10.07 6.14
C TYR A 36 -10.69 -11.29 5.24
N SER A 37 -11.21 -11.06 4.03
CA SER A 37 -11.10 -12.01 2.93
C SER A 37 -9.79 -11.75 2.20
N THR A 38 -8.81 -12.63 2.37
CA THR A 38 -7.50 -12.53 1.69
C THR A 38 -7.66 -12.42 0.17
N SER A 39 -8.63 -13.14 -0.41
CA SER A 39 -8.91 -13.10 -1.85
C SER A 39 -9.45 -11.74 -2.29
N LEU A 40 -10.38 -11.16 -1.53
CA LEU A 40 -10.94 -9.85 -1.82
C LEU A 40 -9.90 -8.74 -1.67
N TYR A 41 -9.13 -8.80 -0.58
CA TYR A 41 -8.04 -7.87 -0.33
C TYR A 41 -7.01 -7.90 -1.45
N LYS A 42 -6.61 -9.08 -1.93
CA LYS A 42 -5.67 -9.22 -3.05
C LYS A 42 -6.17 -8.55 -4.32
N VAL A 43 -7.44 -8.76 -4.69
CA VAL A 43 -8.03 -8.15 -5.89
C VAL A 43 -8.07 -6.62 -5.74
N ILE A 44 -8.57 -6.11 -4.62
CA ILE A 44 -8.68 -4.66 -4.38
C ILE A 44 -7.31 -4.02 -4.30
N LYS A 45 -6.33 -4.67 -3.67
CA LYS A 45 -4.94 -4.19 -3.60
C LYS A 45 -4.30 -4.16 -4.98
N LYS A 46 -4.51 -5.19 -5.81
CA LYS A 46 -4.04 -5.24 -7.21
C LYS A 46 -4.64 -4.10 -8.03
N LEU A 47 -5.96 -3.88 -7.95
CA LEU A 47 -6.63 -2.81 -8.68
C LEU A 47 -6.24 -1.42 -8.13
N GLY A 48 -6.12 -1.29 -6.81
CA GLY A 48 -5.77 -0.03 -6.15
C GLY A 48 -4.33 0.42 -6.36
N ASP A 49 -3.37 -0.50 -6.46
CA ASP A 49 -1.96 -0.16 -6.69
C ASP A 49 -1.65 0.24 -8.14
N VAL A 50 -2.47 -0.20 -9.10
CA VAL A 50 -2.29 0.12 -10.53
C VAL A 50 -2.98 1.44 -10.91
N ASP A 51 -4.06 1.80 -10.22
CA ASP A 51 -4.89 2.94 -10.61
C ASP A 51 -4.83 4.13 -9.62
N ILE A 52 -5.53 4.06 -8.47
CA ILE A 52 -5.81 5.27 -7.63
C ILE A 52 -6.21 4.93 -6.17
N GLY A 53 -5.99 3.70 -5.69
CA GLY A 53 -6.67 3.20 -4.49
C GLY A 53 -5.76 2.81 -3.32
N LEU A 54 -6.09 3.22 -2.10
CA LEU A 54 -5.57 2.67 -0.85
C LEU A 54 -6.63 1.78 -0.19
N CYS A 55 -6.29 0.51 0.06
CA CYS A 55 -7.16 -0.45 0.71
C CYS A 55 -6.75 -0.73 2.15
N ILE A 56 -7.72 -0.68 3.05
CA ILE A 56 -7.58 -0.88 4.50
C ILE A 56 -8.63 -1.87 4.98
N VAL A 57 -8.30 -2.66 6.00
CA VAL A 57 -9.19 -3.69 6.53
C VAL A 57 -9.73 -3.24 7.88
N GLN A 58 -11.06 -3.17 8.01
CA GLN A 58 -11.81 -2.79 9.20
C GLN A 58 -11.49 -3.67 10.43
N SER A 59 -11.12 -4.94 10.24
CA SER A 59 -10.74 -5.81 11.36
C SER A 59 -9.53 -5.27 12.15
N LYS A 60 -8.69 -4.42 11.55
CA LYS A 60 -7.60 -3.72 12.23
C LYS A 60 -8.07 -2.52 13.07
N PHE A 61 -9.32 -2.09 12.92
CA PHE A 61 -9.93 -0.98 13.66
C PHE A 61 -10.68 -1.42 14.92
N LYS A 62 -11.17 -2.67 14.97
CA LYS A 62 -12.14 -3.13 15.98
C LYS A 62 -11.51 -3.49 17.33
N ASN A 63 -10.20 -3.75 17.38
CA ASN A 63 -9.52 -4.07 18.62
C ASN A 63 -9.06 -2.80 19.36
N LYS A 64 -9.99 -2.13 20.05
CA LYS A 64 -9.71 -0.93 20.88
C LYS A 64 -8.71 -1.16 22.03
N ARG A 65 -8.29 -2.40 22.28
CA ARG A 65 -7.33 -2.78 23.34
C ARG A 65 -5.89 -2.88 22.85
N ASP A 66 -5.66 -2.82 21.55
CA ASP A 66 -4.32 -2.92 21.00
C ASP A 66 -3.67 -1.52 21.01
N LEU A 67 -2.68 -1.32 21.89
CA LEU A 67 -1.79 -0.13 21.92
C LEU A 67 -1.19 0.20 20.53
N ASN A 68 -1.20 -0.75 19.61
CA ASN A 68 -0.69 -0.65 18.25
C ASN A 68 -1.66 0.01 17.25
N GLN A 69 -2.86 0.42 17.68
CA GLN A 69 -3.83 1.06 16.79
C GLN A 69 -3.32 2.42 16.26
N GLN A 70 -2.67 3.21 17.11
CA GLN A 70 -2.09 4.48 16.68
C GLN A 70 -0.98 4.25 15.64
N GLN A 71 -0.05 3.33 15.90
CA GLN A 71 0.98 2.94 14.95
C GLN A 71 0.40 2.39 13.64
N TYR A 72 -0.74 1.70 13.69
CA TYR A 72 -1.43 1.26 12.48
C TYR A 72 -1.90 2.44 11.65
N PHE A 73 -2.53 3.45 12.27
CA PHE A 73 -2.95 4.67 11.59
C PHE A 73 -1.77 5.48 11.07
N ASP A 74 -0.67 5.56 11.83
CA ASP A 74 0.56 6.22 11.37
C ASP A 74 1.08 5.56 10.09
N ASN A 75 1.15 4.22 10.06
CA ASN A 75 1.53 3.47 8.86
C ASN A 75 0.57 3.66 7.67
N VAL A 76 -0.71 3.92 7.94
CA VAL A 76 -1.70 4.26 6.91
C VAL A 76 -1.45 5.65 6.37
N LEU A 77 -1.21 6.63 7.24
CA LEU A 77 -0.92 8.01 6.85
C LEU A 77 0.37 8.10 6.04
N LEU A 78 1.41 7.34 6.40
CA LEU A 78 2.63 7.22 5.60
C LEU A 78 2.33 6.75 4.17
N LYS A 79 1.37 5.84 3.97
CA LYS A 79 0.98 5.37 2.63
C LYS A 79 0.13 6.39 1.88
N VAL A 80 -0.68 7.17 2.57
CA VAL A 80 -1.45 8.27 1.98
C VAL A 80 -0.49 9.35 1.45
N ASN A 81 0.50 9.74 2.26
CA ASN A 81 1.47 10.77 1.87
C ASN A 81 2.19 10.39 0.56
N LEU A 82 2.71 9.16 0.46
CA LEU A 82 3.38 8.67 -0.75
C LEU A 82 2.45 8.61 -1.97
N LYS A 83 1.16 8.30 -1.78
CA LYS A 83 0.18 8.24 -2.89
C LYS A 83 -0.24 9.60 -3.40
N MET A 84 -0.15 10.63 -2.56
CA MET A 84 -0.38 12.02 -2.93
C MET A 84 0.89 12.70 -3.47
N GLY A 85 1.99 11.94 -3.65
CA GLY A 85 3.27 12.46 -4.15
C GLY A 85 4.16 13.11 -3.09
N GLY A 86 3.84 12.96 -1.81
CA GLY A 86 4.70 13.42 -0.72
C GLY A 86 5.87 12.48 -0.43
N GLU A 87 6.87 13.00 0.29
CA GLU A 87 8.04 12.26 0.75
C GLU A 87 7.97 12.08 2.27
N ASN A 88 8.16 10.86 2.79
CA ASN A 88 8.10 10.60 4.23
C ASN A 88 9.45 10.80 4.93
N GLN A 89 10.54 10.45 4.25
CA GLN A 89 11.90 10.48 4.78
C GLN A 89 12.87 10.70 3.62
N CYS A 90 13.80 11.61 3.80
CA CYS A 90 14.95 11.81 2.91
C CYS A 90 16.20 11.35 3.66
N ILE A 91 17.15 10.72 2.97
CA ILE A 91 18.44 10.36 3.55
C ILE A 91 19.44 11.41 3.10
N ASP A 92 20.00 12.15 4.04
CA ASP A 92 21.11 13.05 3.76
C ASP A 92 22.37 12.21 3.56
N PHE A 93 22.89 12.19 2.33
CA PHE A 93 24.17 11.57 2.04
C PHE A 93 25.29 12.51 2.45
N GLU A 94 25.82 12.34 3.66
CA GLU A 94 27.05 13.01 4.05
C GLU A 94 28.23 12.39 3.28
N THR A 95 28.66 13.08 2.22
CA THR A 95 29.73 12.62 1.32
C THR A 95 31.10 12.57 2.00
N SER A 96 31.21 13.04 3.24
CA SER A 96 32.40 12.98 4.09
C SER A 96 32.74 11.58 4.60
N LEU A 97 31.78 10.64 4.58
CA LEU A 97 31.93 9.28 5.13
C LEU A 97 32.28 8.21 4.08
N ILE A 98 32.35 8.59 2.80
CA ILE A 98 32.88 7.71 1.75
C ILE A 98 34.33 8.15 1.51
N PRO A 99 35.33 7.44 2.06
CA PRO A 99 36.70 7.69 1.66
C PRO A 99 36.79 7.48 0.15
N ASN A 100 37.39 8.42 -0.58
CA ASN A 100 37.75 8.27 -1.99
C ASN A 100 38.71 7.06 -2.13
N HIS A 101 38.17 5.84 -2.20
CA HIS A 101 38.90 4.62 -2.47
C HIS A 101 39.12 4.46 -3.97
N THR A 102 39.75 5.44 -4.61
CA THR A 102 40.26 5.28 -5.97
C THR A 102 41.69 4.72 -6.03
N GLU A 103 42.38 4.56 -4.89
CA GLU A 103 43.80 4.14 -4.88
C GLU A 103 44.09 2.72 -4.32
N GLN A 104 43.09 1.95 -3.86
CA GLN A 104 43.36 0.63 -3.23
C GLN A 104 43.20 -0.60 -4.12
N TRP A 105 42.68 -0.47 -5.34
CA TRP A 105 42.41 -1.63 -6.22
C TRP A 105 43.59 -2.00 -7.15
N SER A 106 44.66 -1.21 -7.18
CA SER A 106 45.81 -1.42 -8.07
C SER A 106 46.85 -2.39 -7.52
N SER A 107 46.90 -2.60 -6.20
CA SER A 107 47.92 -3.42 -5.53
C SER A 107 47.47 -4.83 -5.16
N ALA A 108 46.24 -5.23 -5.53
CA ALA A 108 45.71 -6.56 -5.24
C ALA A 108 46.07 -7.62 -6.30
N TRP A 109 46.74 -7.22 -7.38
CA TRP A 109 47.13 -8.10 -8.50
C TRP A 109 48.58 -7.87 -8.97
N THR A 110 49.50 -7.56 -8.06
CA THR A 110 50.95 -7.67 -8.31
C THR A 110 51.58 -8.48 -7.19
#